data_AF-A0A351V7Z7-F1
#
_entry.id   AF-A0A351V7Z7-F1
#
_cell.length_a   1.000
_cell.length_b   1.000
_cell.length_c   1.000
_cell.angle_alpha   90.00
_cell.angle_beta   90.00
_cell.angle_gamma   90.00
#
_symmetry.space_group_name_H-M   'P 1'
#
loop_
_entity.id
_entity.type
_entity.pdbx_description
1 polymer ?
#
loop_
_entity_poly.entity_id
_entity_poly.type
_entity_poly.pdbx_seq_one_letter_code
_entity_poly.pdbx_strand_id
1 'polypeptide(L)'
;MDLYEKLVSGEEKLSLVGLGYVGMPIAVAFARKVKVVGFDLNEQKIGLYQSGIDPTNEVGGEVIKNTSVEFTADASKLREAKFHIVAVPTPV
;
A
#
# COMPACT_ATOMS: atom_id res chain seq x y z
N MET A 1 -15.59 -10.58 16.60
CA MET A 1 -15.34 -10.55 15.15
C MET A 1 -13.93 -11.02 14.89
N ASP A 2 -13.76 -11.88 13.92
CA ASP A 2 -12.44 -12.31 13.47
C ASP A 2 -11.69 -11.15 12.78
N LEU A 3 -10.40 -11.37 12.46
CA LEU A 3 -9.59 -10.34 11.81
C LEU A 3 -10.12 -9.98 10.41
N TYR A 4 -10.66 -10.94 9.67
CA TYR A 4 -11.19 -10.71 8.34
C TYR A 4 -12.37 -9.75 8.36
N GLU A 5 -13.33 -9.97 9.26
CA GLU A 5 -14.50 -9.11 9.46
C GLU A 5 -14.07 -7.67 9.84
N LYS A 6 -13.06 -7.53 10.70
CA LYS A 6 -12.52 -6.21 11.11
C LYS A 6 -11.81 -5.48 9.98
N LEU A 7 -11.13 -6.20 9.08
CA LEU A 7 -10.52 -5.61 7.89
C LEU A 7 -11.59 -5.12 6.90
N VAL A 8 -12.61 -5.96 6.65
CA VAL A 8 -13.71 -5.64 5.73
C VAL A 8 -14.59 -4.50 6.26
N SER A 9 -14.80 -4.40 7.56
CA SER A 9 -15.52 -3.28 8.18
C SER A 9 -14.70 -1.98 8.27
N GLY A 10 -13.38 -2.07 8.03
CA GLY A 10 -12.45 -0.94 8.13
C GLY A 10 -12.11 -0.53 9.57
N GLU A 11 -12.38 -1.38 10.56
CA GLU A 11 -11.92 -1.23 11.96
C GLU A 11 -10.39 -1.40 12.03
N GLU A 12 -9.84 -2.34 11.27
CA GLU A 12 -8.41 -2.62 11.20
C GLU A 12 -7.85 -2.37 9.79
N LYS A 13 -6.54 -2.12 9.69
CA LYS A 13 -5.85 -1.87 8.41
C LYS A 13 -5.00 -3.07 7.96
N LEU A 14 -4.82 -3.15 6.65
CA LEU A 14 -3.77 -3.95 6.01
C LEU A 14 -2.58 -3.04 5.68
N SER A 15 -1.36 -3.54 5.81
CA SER A 15 -0.19 -2.86 5.23
C SER A 15 0.41 -3.68 4.10
N LEU A 16 0.92 -2.98 3.10
CA LEU A 16 1.73 -3.57 2.06
C LEU A 16 3.13 -2.96 2.06
N VAL A 17 4.14 -3.80 2.28
CA VAL A 17 5.55 -3.45 2.39
C VAL A 17 6.24 -3.75 1.07
N GLY A 18 6.77 -2.71 0.43
CA GLY A 18 7.36 -2.74 -0.91
C GLY A 18 6.35 -2.32 -1.96
N LEU A 19 6.50 -1.12 -2.52
CA LEU A 19 5.62 -0.56 -3.55
C LEU A 19 6.33 -0.54 -4.90
N GLY A 20 6.79 -1.73 -5.32
CA GLY A 20 7.33 -1.97 -6.66
C GLY A 20 6.31 -2.64 -7.57
N TYR A 21 6.83 -3.31 -8.60
CA TYR A 21 6.05 -4.02 -9.62
C TYR A 21 4.93 -4.92 -9.06
N VAL A 22 5.25 -5.73 -8.04
CA VAL A 22 4.27 -6.65 -7.43
C VAL A 22 3.38 -5.95 -6.42
N GLY A 23 3.99 -5.18 -5.52
CA GLY A 23 3.29 -4.64 -4.38
C GLY A 23 2.28 -3.55 -4.72
N MET A 24 2.61 -2.69 -5.69
CA MET A 24 1.76 -1.57 -6.07
C MET A 24 0.37 -1.98 -6.57
N PRO A 25 0.22 -2.89 -7.56
CA PRO A 25 -1.10 -3.34 -7.99
C PRO A 25 -1.88 -4.06 -6.88
N ILE A 26 -1.19 -4.80 -5.99
CA ILE A 26 -1.83 -5.45 -4.84
C ILE A 26 -2.40 -4.42 -3.86
N ALA A 27 -1.63 -3.38 -3.50
CA ALA A 27 -2.09 -2.34 -2.58
C ALA A 27 -3.33 -1.62 -3.12
N VAL A 28 -3.31 -1.25 -4.40
CA VAL A 28 -4.43 -0.61 -5.08
C VAL A 28 -5.65 -1.53 -5.12
N ALA A 29 -5.48 -2.82 -5.38
CA ALA A 29 -6.60 -3.77 -5.41
C ALA A 29 -7.27 -3.89 -4.03
N PHE A 30 -6.50 -4.00 -2.95
CA PHE A 30 -7.03 -4.06 -1.59
C PHE A 30 -7.67 -2.74 -1.15
N ALA A 31 -7.13 -1.60 -1.56
CA ALA A 31 -7.65 -0.28 -1.22
C ALA A 31 -9.09 -0.05 -1.73
N ARG A 32 -9.54 -0.83 -2.73
CA ARG A 32 -10.95 -0.82 -3.18
C ARG A 32 -11.92 -1.45 -2.18
N LYS A 33 -11.43 -2.15 -1.16
CA LYS A 33 -12.24 -2.95 -0.23
C LYS A 33 -11.94 -2.65 1.23
N VAL A 34 -10.68 -2.39 1.58
CA VAL A 34 -10.22 -2.21 2.97
C VAL A 34 -9.24 -1.03 3.06
N LYS A 35 -8.96 -0.58 4.28
CA LYS A 35 -7.95 0.46 4.52
C LYS A 35 -6.54 -0.12 4.34
N VAL A 36 -5.71 0.52 3.51
CA VAL A 36 -4.37 0.04 3.17
C VAL A 36 -3.32 1.11 3.48
N VAL A 37 -2.29 0.72 4.23
CA VAL A 37 -1.04 1.48 4.37
C VAL A 37 -0.01 0.92 3.38
N GLY A 38 0.36 1.71 2.38
CA GLY A 38 1.41 1.37 1.43
C GLY A 38 2.75 1.93 1.90
N PHE A 39 3.71 1.06 2.20
CA PHE A 39 5.02 1.44 2.72
C PHE A 39 6.15 1.06 1.77
N ASP A 40 7.07 2.00 1.53
CA ASP A 40 8.32 1.77 0.82
C ASP A 40 9.42 2.67 1.42
N LEU A 41 10.65 2.16 1.53
CA LEU A 41 11.79 2.91 2.07
C LEU A 41 12.22 4.07 1.17
N ASN A 42 11.85 4.05 -0.11
CA ASN A 42 12.22 5.09 -1.05
C ASN A 42 11.27 6.30 -0.93
N GLU A 43 11.67 7.30 -0.13
CA GLU A 43 10.92 8.55 0.08
C GLU A 43 10.59 9.28 -1.22
N GLN A 44 11.50 9.31 -2.19
CA GLN A 44 11.26 9.97 -3.48
C GLN A 44 10.12 9.28 -4.24
N LYS A 45 10.11 7.95 -4.26
CA LYS A 45 9.05 7.14 -4.87
C LYS A 45 7.70 7.39 -4.18
N ILE A 46 7.69 7.43 -2.84
CA ILE A 46 6.50 7.78 -2.06
C ILE A 46 5.99 9.18 -2.43
N GLY A 47 6.88 10.17 -2.55
CA GLY A 47 6.52 11.52 -2.97
C GLY A 47 5.85 11.55 -4.35
N LEU A 48 6.33 10.75 -5.30
CA LEU A 48 5.71 10.62 -6.62
C LEU A 48 4.30 10.03 -6.52
N TYR A 49 4.11 8.96 -5.75
CA TYR A 49 2.79 8.37 -5.53
C TYR A 49 1.81 9.35 -4.86
N GLN A 50 2.26 10.08 -3.83
CA GLN A 50 1.45 11.12 -3.19
C GLN A 50 1.10 12.27 -4.14
N SER A 51 1.94 12.50 -5.16
CA SER A 51 1.70 13.48 -6.24
C SER A 51 0.82 12.93 -7.37
N GLY A 52 0.35 11.68 -7.27
CA GLY A 52 -0.46 11.03 -8.29
C GLY A 52 0.31 10.55 -9.52
N ILE A 53 1.63 10.34 -9.39
CA ILE A 53 2.51 9.84 -10.45
C ILE A 53 2.88 8.40 -10.14
N ASP A 54 2.75 7.51 -11.13
CA ASP A 54 3.17 6.11 -11.02
C ASP A 54 4.58 5.91 -11.63
N PRO A 55 5.67 5.91 -10.83
CA PRO A 55 7.01 5.58 -11.29
C PRO A 55 7.18 4.14 -11.79
N THR A 56 6.25 3.22 -11.50
CA THR A 56 6.36 1.81 -11.92
C THR A 56 5.69 1.53 -13.26
N ASN A 57 4.75 2.40 -13.68
CA ASN A 57 3.85 2.19 -14.83
C ASN A 57 2.95 0.94 -14.73
N GLU A 58 2.71 0.41 -13.53
CA GLU A 58 1.91 -0.80 -13.34
C GLU A 58 0.40 -0.55 -13.24
N VAL A 59 0.03 0.58 -12.65
CA VAL A 59 -1.39 0.93 -12.42
C VAL A 59 -1.77 2.25 -13.08
N GLY A 60 -0.80 3.12 -13.34
CA GLY A 60 -0.98 4.41 -13.98
C GLY A 60 -1.39 5.52 -13.00
N GLY A 61 -1.00 6.76 -13.34
CA GLY A 61 -1.18 7.91 -12.45
C GLY A 61 -2.64 8.22 -12.13
N GLU A 62 -3.59 7.97 -13.04
CA GLU A 62 -5.03 8.15 -12.75
C GLU A 62 -5.50 7.21 -11.63
N VAL A 63 -5.03 5.97 -11.61
CA VAL A 63 -5.38 5.01 -10.56
C VAL A 63 -4.77 5.44 -9.23
N ILE A 64 -3.53 5.93 -9.23
CA ILE A 64 -2.89 6.46 -8.02
C ILE A 64 -3.62 7.68 -7.47
N LYS A 65 -4.06 8.60 -8.33
CA LYS A 65 -4.81 9.78 -7.89
C LYS A 65 -6.16 9.42 -7.24
N ASN A 66 -6.76 8.31 -7.65
CA ASN A 66 -8.09 7.88 -7.20
C ASN A 66 -8.05 6.77 -6.15
N THR A 67 -6.88 6.26 -5.78
CA THR A 67 -6.77 5.19 -4.78
C THR A 67 -6.86 5.75 -3.35
N SER A 68 -7.31 4.91 -2.42
CA SER A 68 -7.36 5.22 -0.98
C SER A 68 -6.14 4.70 -0.21
N VAL A 69 -5.11 4.22 -0.90
CA VAL A 69 -3.85 3.78 -0.28
C VAL A 69 -3.19 4.96 0.42
N GLU A 70 -2.86 4.75 1.69
CA GLU A 70 -2.04 5.67 2.46
C GLU A 70 -0.56 5.41 2.18
N PHE A 71 0.03 6.16 1.23
CA PHE A 71 1.45 6.04 0.88
C PHE A 71 2.35 6.70 1.92
N THR A 72 3.35 5.97 2.41
CA THR A 72 4.28 6.48 3.42
C THR A 72 5.67 5.82 3.34
N ALA A 73 6.70 6.54 3.75
CA ALA A 73 8.03 6.02 4.03
C ALA A 73 8.31 5.91 5.54
N ASP A 74 7.33 6.25 6.39
CA ASP A 74 7.45 6.14 7.85
C ASP A 74 7.03 4.74 8.31
N ALA A 75 8.01 3.95 8.75
CA ALA A 75 7.79 2.60 9.25
C ALA A 75 6.91 2.56 10.52
N SER A 76 6.79 3.67 11.26
CA SER A 76 5.96 3.74 12.46
C SER A 76 4.47 3.46 12.15
N LYS A 77 4.02 3.85 10.95
CA LYS A 77 2.65 3.63 10.46
C LYS A 77 2.30 2.17 10.24
N LEU A 78 3.28 1.29 10.10
CA LEU A 78 3.03 -0.16 10.00
C LEU A 78 2.31 -0.68 11.26
N ARG A 79 2.47 -0.04 12.42
CA ARG A 79 1.78 -0.42 13.67
C ARG A 79 0.26 -0.21 13.62
N GLU A 80 -0.23 0.57 12.65
CA GLU A 80 -1.67 0.79 12.44
C GLU A 80 -2.34 -0.38 11.72
N ALA A 81 -1.56 -1.31 11.14
CA ALA A 81 -2.07 -2.49 10.46
C ALA A 81 -1.93 -3.74 11.33
N LYS A 82 -2.88 -4.67 11.15
CA LYS A 82 -2.87 -6.00 11.82
C LYS A 82 -2.50 -7.14 10.89
N PHE A 83 -2.50 -6.88 9.59
CA PHE A 83 -2.12 -7.83 8.55
C PHE A 83 -1.11 -7.18 7.62
N HIS A 84 0.02 -7.86 7.40
CA HIS A 84 1.13 -7.34 6.60
C HIS A 84 1.37 -8.23 5.39
N ILE A 85 1.34 -7.65 4.20
CA ILE A 85 1.84 -8.26 2.97
C ILE A 85 3.23 -7.70 2.72
N VAL A 86 4.22 -8.58 2.50
CA VAL A 86 5.60 -8.19 2.21
C VAL A 86 5.95 -8.60 0.78
N ALA A 87 6.16 -7.61 -0.09
CA ALA A 87 6.47 -7.75 -1.51
C ALA A 87 7.81 -7.06 -1.84
N VAL A 88 8.88 -7.48 -1.17
CA VAL A 88 10.23 -6.97 -1.36
C VAL A 88 11.05 -7.91 -2.26
N PRO A 89 12.07 -7.41 -3.00
CA PRO A 89 12.95 -8.27 -3.78
C PRO A 89 13.60 -9.34 -2.92
N THR A 90 13.61 -10.58 -3.41
CA THR A 90 14.35 -11.69 -2.84
C THR A 90 15.57 -11.95 -3.74
N PRO A 91 16.77 -11.49 -3.36
CA PRO A 91 17.96 -11.83 -4.13
C PRO A 91 18.19 -13.35 -4.10
N VAL A 92 18.66 -13.89 -5.22
CA VAL A 92 19.02 -15.32 -5.40
C VAL A 92 20.44 -15.56 -4.91
#